data_AF-A0A9X4AZT9-F1
#
_entry.id   AF-A0A9X4AZT9-F1
#
_cell.length_a   1.000
_cell.length_b   1.000
_cell.length_c   1.000
_cell.angle_alpha   90.00
_cell.angle_beta   90.00
_cell.angle_gamma   90.00
#
_symmetry.space_group_name_H-M   'P 1'
#
loop_
_entity.id
_entity.type
_entity.pdbx_description
1 polymer ?
#
loop_
_entity_poly.entity_id
_entity_poly.type
_entity_poly.pdbx_seq_one_letter_code
_entity_poly.pdbx_strand_id
1 'polypeptide(L)'
;MHFTKAIKLVAAHVAAATVIGLALLPVPAASAVNRYKIKPNSPKPEVCDNHGTIPHGTWLQNKPCGYFIGTAIAESSFDVHLTTDSNYHYGRSHGNNNLCAWIPPGALVGSAESVPASCSDATRERFSHRRSFGYDFNARPHEATTGTPISVNPSCGAFLNYYTSSTYDTGVLRDPAPGTPSAEVRYRFTTNGAKPAIVVLDDNLGWVFMDRGCVTDWRGIPFNSEDD
;
A
#
# COMPACT_ATOMS: atom_id res chain seq x y z
N MET A 1 -68.68 -67.21 -15.91
CA MET A 1 -68.45 -67.07 -17.37
C MET A 1 -67.10 -66.39 -17.57
N HIS A 2 -66.15 -67.09 -18.22
CA HIS A 2 -65.09 -66.62 -19.14
C HIS A 2 -64.47 -65.20 -18.97
N PHE A 3 -63.17 -64.92 -19.07
CA PHE A 3 -62.03 -65.54 -19.75
C PHE A 3 -60.72 -64.90 -19.21
N THR A 4 -59.63 -65.67 -19.16
CA THR A 4 -58.22 -65.27 -18.97
C THR A 4 -57.72 -64.34 -20.08
N LYS A 5 -56.82 -63.39 -19.78
CA LYS A 5 -55.65 -63.05 -20.62
C LYS A 5 -54.62 -62.16 -19.90
N ALA A 6 -53.39 -62.64 -19.87
CA ALA A 6 -52.18 -61.88 -19.55
C ALA A 6 -51.60 -61.27 -20.84
N ILE A 7 -51.00 -60.07 -20.77
CA ILE A 7 -50.02 -59.58 -21.76
C ILE A 7 -48.87 -58.86 -21.03
N LYS A 8 -47.66 -59.18 -21.48
CA LYS A 8 -46.33 -58.81 -20.97
C LYS A 8 -45.83 -57.43 -21.45
N LEU A 9 -44.89 -56.89 -20.66
CA LEU A 9 -43.67 -56.11 -21.02
C LEU A 9 -43.82 -54.83 -21.86
N VAL A 10 -43.31 -53.69 -21.34
CA VAL A 10 -42.21 -52.91 -21.95
C VAL A 10 -41.53 -52.10 -20.84
N ALA A 11 -40.19 -52.20 -20.77
CA ALA A 11 -39.33 -51.40 -19.92
C ALA A 11 -39.13 -49.99 -20.50
N ALA A 12 -39.00 -48.98 -19.64
CA ALA A 12 -38.38 -47.71 -20.01
C ALA A 12 -37.42 -47.28 -18.88
N HIS A 13 -36.12 -47.46 -19.14
CA HIS A 13 -35.06 -46.82 -18.39
C HIS A 13 -35.11 -45.32 -18.67
N VAL A 14 -35.31 -44.50 -17.64
CA VAL A 14 -34.99 -43.07 -17.71
C VAL A 14 -33.72 -42.86 -16.93
N ALA A 15 -32.60 -42.84 -17.64
CA ALA A 15 -31.35 -42.30 -17.14
C ALA A 15 -31.54 -40.79 -16.94
N ALA A 16 -31.64 -40.36 -15.69
CA ALA A 16 -31.63 -38.94 -15.34
C ALA A 16 -30.19 -38.42 -15.48
N ALA A 17 -29.92 -37.72 -16.59
CA ALA A 17 -28.71 -36.93 -16.74
C ALA A 17 -28.83 -35.69 -15.83
N THR A 18 -28.15 -35.73 -14.68
CA THR A 18 -28.00 -34.57 -13.81
C THR A 18 -27.07 -33.58 -14.47
N VAL A 19 -27.62 -32.63 -15.22
CA VAL A 19 -26.88 -31.43 -15.64
C VAL A 19 -26.64 -30.60 -14.39
N ILE A 20 -25.43 -30.70 -13.81
CA ILE A 20 -24.96 -29.76 -12.80
C ILE A 20 -24.81 -28.42 -13.53
N GLY A 21 -25.87 -27.62 -13.52
CA GLY A 21 -25.81 -26.23 -13.91
C GLY A 21 -24.86 -25.52 -12.96
N LEU A 22 -23.65 -25.22 -13.43
CA LEU A 22 -22.73 -24.31 -12.76
C LEU A 22 -23.42 -22.94 -12.73
N ALA A 23 -24.12 -22.63 -11.64
CA ALA A 23 -24.66 -21.30 -11.41
C ALA A 23 -23.47 -20.36 -11.25
N LEU A 24 -23.12 -19.64 -12.33
CA LEU A 24 -22.23 -18.49 -12.29
C LEU A 24 -22.91 -17.45 -11.40
N LEU A 25 -22.55 -17.44 -10.11
CA LEU A 25 -22.92 -16.37 -9.21
C LEU A 25 -22.42 -15.05 -9.83
N PRO A 26 -23.28 -14.03 -9.99
CA PRO A 26 -22.83 -12.73 -10.48
C PRO A 26 -21.79 -12.19 -9.50
N VAL A 27 -20.53 -12.14 -9.95
CA VAL A 27 -19.51 -11.35 -9.26
C VAL A 27 -19.99 -9.91 -9.36
N PRO A 28 -20.20 -9.20 -8.23
CA PRO A 28 -20.61 -7.80 -8.29
C PRO A 28 -19.59 -7.05 -9.14
N ALA A 29 -20.06 -6.36 -10.18
CA ALA A 29 -19.19 -5.51 -10.98
C ALA A 29 -18.52 -4.51 -10.04
N ALA A 30 -17.19 -4.46 -10.06
CA ALA A 30 -16.46 -3.48 -9.28
C ALA A 30 -16.99 -2.08 -9.65
N SER A 31 -17.40 -1.31 -8.64
CA SER A 31 -17.90 0.05 -8.87
C SER A 31 -16.83 0.88 -9.59
N ALA A 32 -17.24 1.79 -10.48
CA ALA A 32 -16.29 2.64 -11.16
C ALA A 32 -15.70 3.70 -10.20
N VAL A 33 -14.43 4.01 -10.37
CA VAL A 33 -13.65 5.03 -9.64
C VAL A 33 -12.93 5.93 -10.63
N ASN A 34 -12.48 7.09 -10.15
CA ASN A 34 -11.78 8.08 -10.96
C ASN A 34 -10.27 7.86 -10.89
N ARG A 35 -9.63 7.69 -12.05
CA ARG A 35 -8.17 7.66 -12.21
C ARG A 35 -7.64 9.04 -12.55
N TYR A 36 -6.56 9.42 -11.87
CA TYR A 36 -5.83 10.68 -12.06
C TYR A 36 -4.34 10.42 -12.27
N LYS A 37 -3.59 11.49 -12.51
CA LYS A 37 -2.13 11.50 -12.49
C LYS A 37 -1.59 12.07 -11.18
N ILE A 38 -0.46 11.54 -10.72
CA ILE A 38 0.29 12.10 -9.60
C ILE A 38 1.01 13.37 -10.03
N LYS A 39 0.80 14.44 -9.27
CA LYS A 39 1.42 15.74 -9.50
C LYS A 39 2.90 15.73 -9.06
N PRO A 40 3.85 16.22 -9.87
CA PRO A 40 5.21 16.49 -9.41
C PRO A 40 5.21 17.63 -8.37
N ASN A 41 6.20 17.64 -7.47
CA ASN A 41 6.29 18.65 -6.41
C ASN A 41 4.98 18.77 -5.60
N SER A 42 4.34 17.64 -5.26
CA SER A 42 3.10 17.70 -4.50
C SER A 42 3.32 18.38 -3.15
N PRO A 43 2.37 19.20 -2.67
CA PRO A 43 2.49 19.83 -1.37
C PRO A 43 2.51 18.77 -0.27
N LYS A 44 3.32 19.00 0.76
CA LYS A 44 3.20 18.22 1.99
C LYS A 44 1.94 18.66 2.74
N PRO A 45 1.30 17.76 3.50
CA PRO A 45 0.08 18.11 4.22
C PRO A 45 0.38 18.96 5.46
N GLU A 46 0.14 20.27 5.36
CA GLU A 46 0.33 21.24 6.45
C GLU A 46 -0.50 20.91 7.70
N VAL A 47 -1.68 20.31 7.52
CA VAL A 47 -2.53 19.85 8.64
C VAL A 47 -1.84 18.80 9.53
N CYS A 48 -0.78 18.17 9.03
CA CYS A 48 0.04 17.22 9.77
C CYS A 48 1.39 17.85 10.21
N ASP A 49 1.49 19.18 10.22
CA ASP A 49 2.71 19.96 10.50
C ASP A 49 3.89 19.58 9.58
N ASN A 50 3.60 19.33 8.31
CA ASN A 50 4.63 19.12 7.29
C ASN A 50 4.65 20.28 6.30
N HIS A 51 5.86 20.76 5.99
CA HIS A 51 6.06 21.96 5.17
C HIS A 51 6.86 21.67 3.89
N GLY A 52 6.57 22.42 2.83
CA GLY A 52 7.25 22.33 1.53
C GLY A 52 6.62 21.32 0.58
N THR A 53 7.41 20.82 -0.37
CA THR A 53 6.94 19.92 -1.44
C THR A 53 7.66 18.57 -1.42
N ILE A 54 7.12 17.62 -2.19
CA ILE A 54 7.67 16.28 -2.42
C ILE A 54 8.10 16.24 -3.89
N PRO A 55 9.40 16.48 -4.20
CA PRO A 55 9.82 16.71 -5.58
C PRO A 55 9.45 15.57 -6.54
N HIS A 56 9.62 14.32 -6.11
CA HIS A 56 9.45 13.13 -6.94
C HIS A 56 7.99 12.68 -7.14
N GLY A 57 7.02 13.36 -6.55
CA GLY A 57 5.60 13.00 -6.66
C GLY A 57 4.87 13.34 -5.37
N THR A 58 4.31 12.33 -4.69
CA THR A 58 3.61 12.51 -3.41
C THR A 58 3.81 11.33 -2.45
N TRP A 59 3.56 11.55 -1.15
CA TRP A 59 3.66 10.50 -0.15
C TRP A 59 2.49 9.54 -0.23
N LEU A 60 2.79 8.25 -0.06
CA LEU A 60 1.84 7.21 0.28
C LEU A 60 1.85 7.01 1.78
N GLN A 61 0.66 7.00 2.37
CA GLN A 61 0.47 6.92 3.82
C GLN A 61 -0.51 5.82 4.22
N ASN A 62 -0.34 5.29 5.43
CA ASN A 62 -1.21 4.24 5.95
C ASN A 62 -2.58 4.76 6.43
N LYS A 63 -2.66 6.05 6.71
CA LYS A 63 -3.86 6.82 7.05
C LYS A 63 -3.57 8.31 6.82
N PRO A 64 -4.56 9.21 6.87
CA PRO A 64 -4.29 10.64 6.93
C PRO A 64 -3.31 10.96 8.06
N CYS A 65 -2.27 11.74 7.75
CA CYS A 65 -1.12 12.01 8.62
C CYS A 65 -0.35 10.78 9.11
N GLY A 66 -0.53 9.59 8.54
CA GLY A 66 0.04 8.35 9.06
C GLY A 66 1.53 8.13 8.80
N TYR A 67 1.93 6.87 8.89
CA TYR A 67 3.28 6.44 8.50
C TYR A 67 3.50 6.67 7.00
N PHE A 68 4.72 7.07 6.66
CA PHE A 68 5.22 7.06 5.30
C PHE A 68 5.41 5.61 4.83
N ILE A 69 4.74 5.22 3.75
CA ILE A 69 4.82 3.88 3.12
C ILE A 69 5.70 3.93 1.86
N GLY A 70 5.83 5.10 1.25
CA GLY A 70 6.62 5.30 0.03
C GLY A 70 6.19 6.54 -0.72
N THR A 71 6.69 6.69 -1.93
CA THR A 71 6.37 7.81 -2.83
C THR A 71 5.64 7.30 -4.06
N ALA A 72 4.43 7.78 -4.32
CA ALA A 72 3.85 7.64 -5.65
C ALA A 72 4.55 8.62 -6.58
N ILE A 73 5.13 8.09 -7.66
CA ILE A 73 6.00 8.85 -8.56
C ILE A 73 5.16 9.76 -9.46
N ALA A 74 5.65 10.98 -9.72
CA ALA A 74 5.01 11.92 -10.64
C ALA A 74 4.69 11.26 -12.00
N GLU A 75 3.56 11.67 -12.60
CA GLU A 75 3.01 11.14 -13.86
C GLU A 75 2.54 9.67 -13.83
N SER A 76 2.77 8.96 -12.72
CA SER A 76 2.10 7.68 -12.47
C SER A 76 0.61 7.88 -12.23
N SER A 77 -0.16 6.81 -12.41
CA SER A 77 -1.63 6.88 -12.24
C SER A 77 -2.04 6.59 -10.80
N PHE A 78 -3.15 7.17 -10.37
CA PHE A 78 -3.75 6.90 -9.07
C PHE A 78 -5.28 6.77 -9.17
N ASP A 79 -5.83 5.65 -8.73
CA ASP A 79 -7.29 5.40 -8.73
C ASP A 79 -7.89 5.85 -7.40
N VAL A 80 -8.79 6.82 -7.38
CA VAL A 80 -9.40 7.35 -6.16
C VAL A 80 -10.65 6.56 -5.78
N HIS A 81 -10.55 5.75 -4.73
CA HIS A 81 -11.66 5.00 -4.14
C HIS A 81 -12.50 5.88 -3.21
N LEU A 82 -11.85 6.75 -2.44
CA LEU A 82 -12.50 7.62 -1.46
C LEU A 82 -11.75 8.93 -1.31
N THR A 83 -12.49 10.02 -1.09
CA THR A 83 -11.94 11.32 -0.68
C THR A 83 -12.55 11.73 0.65
N THR A 84 -11.73 12.21 1.58
CA THR A 84 -12.18 12.74 2.89
C THR A 84 -12.54 14.22 2.80
N ASP A 85 -13.20 14.75 3.82
CA ASP A 85 -13.50 16.19 3.93
C ASP A 85 -12.22 17.05 3.98
N SER A 86 -11.14 16.51 4.54
CA SER A 86 -9.80 17.13 4.51
C SER A 86 -9.08 17.00 3.15
N ASN A 87 -9.76 16.49 2.12
CA ASN A 87 -9.26 16.28 0.77
C ASN A 87 -8.07 15.30 0.66
N TYR A 88 -7.93 14.39 1.62
CA TYR A 88 -7.09 13.20 1.44
C TYR A 88 -7.79 12.20 0.53
N HIS A 89 -7.02 11.54 -0.34
CA HIS A 89 -7.54 10.52 -1.25
C HIS A 89 -6.99 9.15 -0.86
N TYR A 90 -7.90 8.20 -0.64
CA TYR A 90 -7.57 6.78 -0.53
C TYR A 90 -7.78 6.11 -1.88
N GLY A 91 -6.83 5.27 -2.27
CA GLY A 91 -6.85 4.74 -3.63
C GLY A 91 -5.66 3.86 -3.98
N ARG A 92 -5.58 3.47 -5.24
CA ARG A 92 -4.50 2.63 -5.76
C ARG A 92 -3.43 3.48 -6.42
N SER A 93 -2.20 3.40 -5.90
CA SER A 93 -1.02 3.84 -6.61
C SER A 93 -0.67 2.86 -7.70
N HIS A 94 -0.37 3.38 -8.89
CA HIS A 94 0.19 2.62 -10.00
C HIS A 94 1.64 3.02 -10.24
N GLY A 95 2.41 2.09 -10.81
CA GLY A 95 3.87 2.20 -10.95
C GLY A 95 4.55 1.01 -10.32
N ASN A 96 5.77 1.20 -9.85
CA ASN A 96 6.55 0.15 -9.18
C ASN A 96 6.01 -0.18 -7.78
N ASN A 97 5.33 0.78 -7.13
CA ASN A 97 4.52 0.57 -5.94
C ASN A 97 3.03 0.42 -6.32
N ASN A 98 2.61 -0.81 -6.55
CA ASN A 98 1.26 -1.13 -7.00
C ASN A 98 0.32 -1.50 -5.83
N LEU A 99 0.05 -0.55 -4.95
CA LEU A 99 -0.62 -0.76 -3.66
C LEU A 99 -1.71 0.27 -3.34
N CYS A 100 -2.58 -0.07 -2.38
CA CYS A 100 -3.68 0.78 -1.91
C CYS A 100 -3.28 1.64 -0.71
N ALA A 101 -3.16 2.95 -0.83
CA ALA A 101 -2.74 3.83 0.25
C ALA A 101 -3.45 5.20 0.21
N TRP A 102 -3.15 6.05 1.20
CA TRP A 102 -3.60 7.44 1.24
C TRP A 102 -2.56 8.37 0.62
N ILE A 103 -3.02 9.36 -0.15
CA ILE A 103 -2.19 10.48 -0.62
C ILE A 103 -2.70 11.82 -0.07
N PRO A 104 -1.79 12.79 0.20
CA PRO A 104 -2.13 14.14 0.65
C PRO A 104 -3.05 14.93 -0.30
N PRO A 105 -3.69 15.99 0.21
CA PRO A 105 -4.39 16.98 -0.60
C PRO A 105 -3.50 17.60 -1.68
N GLY A 106 -4.08 17.92 -2.84
CA GLY A 106 -3.37 18.62 -3.92
C GLY A 106 -2.36 17.76 -4.69
N ALA A 107 -2.33 16.45 -4.43
CA ALA A 107 -1.40 15.51 -5.05
C ALA A 107 -1.83 14.98 -6.42
N LEU A 108 -3.07 15.27 -6.86
CA LEU A 108 -3.63 14.79 -8.11
C LEU A 108 -3.71 15.92 -9.15
N VAL A 109 -3.51 15.56 -10.42
CA VAL A 109 -3.63 16.46 -11.56
C VAL A 109 -4.28 15.75 -12.76
N GLY A 110 -4.81 16.55 -13.69
CA GLY A 110 -5.42 16.07 -14.93
C GLY A 110 -6.91 15.79 -14.82
N SER A 111 -7.51 15.38 -15.95
CA SER A 111 -8.90 14.95 -16.03
C SER A 111 -9.06 13.51 -15.54
N ALA A 112 -10.13 13.24 -14.81
CA ALA A 112 -10.47 11.91 -14.35
C ALA A 112 -10.87 10.99 -15.51
N GLU A 113 -10.37 9.76 -15.49
CA GLU A 113 -10.88 8.64 -16.30
C GLU A 113 -11.65 7.65 -15.40
N SER A 114 -12.78 7.12 -15.88
CA SER A 114 -13.54 6.11 -15.15
C SER A 114 -12.94 4.72 -15.34
N VAL A 115 -12.54 4.07 -14.25
CA VAL A 115 -11.96 2.71 -14.24
C VAL A 115 -12.62 1.84 -13.16
N PRO A 116 -12.53 0.49 -13.22
CA PRO A 116 -13.03 -0.35 -12.13
C PRO A 116 -12.28 -0.13 -10.80
N ALA A 117 -13.00 -0.13 -9.68
CA ALA A 117 -12.41 -0.05 -8.34
C ALA A 117 -11.42 -1.19 -8.11
N SER A 118 -10.23 -0.84 -7.62
CA SER A 118 -9.15 -1.79 -7.34
C SER A 118 -8.72 -1.82 -5.87
N CYS A 119 -9.27 -0.92 -5.05
CA CYS A 119 -9.11 -0.90 -3.60
C CYS A 119 -10.47 -1.11 -2.92
N SER A 120 -10.44 -1.48 -1.63
CA SER A 120 -11.64 -1.71 -0.83
C SER A 120 -11.54 -1.02 0.53
N ASP A 121 -12.69 -0.82 1.16
CA ASP A 121 -12.77 -0.33 2.54
C ASP A 121 -12.17 -1.33 3.53
N ALA A 122 -12.28 -2.63 3.24
CA ALA A 122 -11.66 -3.68 4.06
C ALA A 122 -10.13 -3.58 4.04
N THR A 123 -9.54 -3.34 2.87
CA THR A 123 -8.10 -3.05 2.76
C THR A 123 -7.76 -1.81 3.58
N ARG A 124 -8.51 -0.70 3.40
CA ARG A 124 -8.33 0.56 4.11
C ARG A 124 -8.31 0.38 5.63
N GLU A 125 -9.31 -0.31 6.17
CA GLU A 125 -9.42 -0.54 7.60
C GLU A 125 -8.23 -1.37 8.11
N ARG A 126 -7.87 -2.42 7.37
CA ARG A 126 -6.75 -3.31 7.73
C ARG A 126 -5.43 -2.57 7.89
N PHE A 127 -5.04 -1.66 6.99
CA PHE A 127 -3.73 -0.99 7.13
C PHE A 127 -3.77 0.34 7.92
N SER A 128 -4.96 0.79 8.35
CA SER A 128 -5.12 2.04 9.10
C SER A 128 -4.63 1.96 10.55
N HIS A 129 -4.71 0.77 11.17
CA HIS A 129 -4.35 0.54 12.57
C HIS A 129 -2.96 -0.03 12.72
N ARG A 130 -2.24 0.45 13.74
CA ARG A 130 -0.90 -0.06 14.07
C ARG A 130 -0.90 -1.57 14.28
N ARG A 131 -1.93 -2.12 14.94
CA ARG A 131 -2.04 -3.56 15.23
C ARG A 131 -2.13 -4.44 13.97
N SER A 132 -2.37 -3.85 12.82
CA SER A 132 -2.54 -4.56 11.55
C SER A 132 -1.55 -4.09 10.47
N PHE A 133 -0.91 -2.93 10.68
CA PHE A 133 0.20 -2.42 9.87
C PHE A 133 1.18 -1.66 10.77
N GLY A 134 2.45 -2.08 10.82
CA GLY A 134 3.44 -1.43 11.66
C GLY A 134 3.35 -1.80 13.14
N TYR A 135 2.73 -2.93 13.48
CA TYR A 135 2.70 -3.46 14.86
C TYR A 135 4.13 -3.75 15.32
N ASP A 136 4.89 -4.24 14.34
CA ASP A 136 6.28 -4.63 14.28
C ASP A 136 7.23 -3.41 14.21
N PHE A 137 6.72 -2.21 13.92
CA PHE A 137 7.55 -1.00 13.92
C PHE A 137 7.94 -0.63 15.35
N ASN A 138 9.23 -0.41 15.59
CA ASN A 138 9.76 -0.07 16.92
C ASN A 138 9.40 1.34 17.44
N ALA A 139 8.63 2.15 16.70
CA ALA A 139 8.15 3.46 17.13
C ALA A 139 6.68 3.67 16.74
N ARG A 140 5.88 4.39 17.54
CA ARG A 140 4.49 4.73 17.18
C ARG A 140 4.45 5.85 16.12
N PRO A 141 3.36 5.99 15.35
CA PRO A 141 3.22 7.13 14.47
C PRO A 141 3.27 8.41 15.31
N HIS A 142 4.04 9.39 14.85
CA HIS A 142 4.25 10.69 15.52
C HIS A 142 5.01 10.70 16.84
N GLU A 143 5.36 9.54 17.43
CA GLU A 143 6.18 9.53 18.65
C GLU A 143 7.67 9.73 18.34
N ALA A 144 8.12 9.31 17.15
CA ALA A 144 9.38 9.79 16.62
C ALA A 144 9.16 11.20 16.05
N THR A 145 9.60 12.22 16.81
CA THR A 145 9.78 13.61 16.34
C THR A 145 10.80 13.66 15.20
N THR A 146 11.20 14.85 14.72
CA THR A 146 12.35 15.01 13.81
C THR A 146 13.46 14.07 14.27
N GLY A 147 13.63 12.99 13.51
CA GLY A 147 14.16 11.74 14.03
C GLY A 147 15.49 11.88 14.77
N THR A 148 15.79 10.95 15.68
CA THR A 148 17.12 10.88 16.29
C THR A 148 18.16 10.79 15.18
N PRO A 149 19.19 11.67 15.15
CA PRO A 149 20.26 11.54 14.18
C PRO A 149 20.91 10.16 14.33
N ILE A 150 21.15 9.49 13.20
CA ILE A 150 21.93 8.25 13.12
C ILE A 150 22.93 8.37 11.99
N SER A 151 24.02 7.63 12.10
CA SER A 151 25.03 7.59 11.03
C SER A 151 24.71 6.45 10.09
N VAL A 152 24.80 6.70 8.79
CA VAL A 152 24.59 5.72 7.72
C VAL A 152 25.76 5.74 6.74
N ASN A 153 25.97 4.64 6.01
CA ASN A 153 26.92 4.61 4.90
C ASN A 153 26.26 5.13 3.61
N PRO A 154 26.68 6.28 3.06
CA PRO A 154 26.09 6.84 1.85
C PRO A 154 26.18 5.93 0.62
N SER A 155 27.19 5.04 0.56
CA SER A 155 27.39 4.15 -0.59
C SER A 155 26.28 3.11 -0.75
N CYS A 156 25.45 2.90 0.27
CA CYS A 156 24.30 2.04 0.22
C CYS A 156 23.16 2.56 -0.67
N GLY A 157 23.12 3.87 -0.92
CA GLY A 157 21.98 4.52 -1.55
C GLY A 157 20.72 4.53 -0.66
N ALA A 158 19.63 5.01 -1.25
CA ALA A 158 18.32 5.13 -0.61
C ALA A 158 17.22 4.81 -1.62
N PHE A 159 15.99 4.57 -1.14
CA PHE A 159 14.89 4.01 -1.91
C PHE A 159 13.57 4.73 -1.60
N LEU A 160 12.72 4.86 -2.60
CA LEU A 160 11.45 5.59 -2.48
C LEU A 160 10.28 4.71 -2.03
N ASN A 161 10.46 3.40 -1.98
CA ASN A 161 9.46 2.46 -1.47
C ASN A 161 10.06 1.15 -0.93
N TYR A 162 9.28 0.49 -0.07
CA TYR A 162 9.57 -0.84 0.48
C TYR A 162 8.55 -1.89 0.02
N TYR A 163 7.26 -1.52 -0.01
CA TYR A 163 6.17 -2.41 -0.43
C TYR A 163 5.82 -2.23 -1.91
N THR A 164 5.30 -3.30 -2.51
CA THR A 164 4.88 -3.36 -3.93
C THR A 164 3.45 -3.83 -4.14
N SER A 165 2.78 -4.31 -3.08
CA SER A 165 1.41 -4.83 -3.14
C SER A 165 0.57 -4.34 -1.95
N SER A 166 -0.75 -4.39 -2.10
CA SER A 166 -1.71 -4.07 -1.04
C SER A 166 -1.81 -5.14 0.05
N THR A 167 -1.01 -6.22 -0.01
CA THR A 167 -0.96 -7.22 1.06
C THR A 167 -0.01 -6.79 2.18
N TYR A 168 1.04 -6.02 1.83
CA TYR A 168 2.08 -5.54 2.75
C TYR A 168 2.94 -6.63 3.38
N ASP A 169 2.96 -7.83 2.79
CA ASP A 169 3.62 -8.99 3.41
C ASP A 169 5.10 -9.14 3.02
N THR A 170 5.52 -8.51 1.92
CA THR A 170 6.89 -8.61 1.41
C THR A 170 7.46 -7.22 1.14
N GLY A 171 8.69 -7.01 1.58
CA GLY A 171 9.42 -5.78 1.35
C GLY A 171 10.70 -6.03 0.57
N VAL A 172 10.84 -5.32 -0.54
CA VAL A 172 12.09 -5.24 -1.30
C VAL A 172 12.27 -3.78 -1.62
N LEU A 173 13.37 -3.21 -1.15
CA LEU A 173 13.77 -1.85 -1.47
C LEU A 173 13.85 -1.69 -2.98
N ARG A 174 13.07 -0.74 -3.50
CA ARG A 174 12.91 -0.46 -4.93
C ARG A 174 12.90 1.05 -5.14
N ASP A 175 12.98 1.43 -6.41
CA ASP A 175 12.94 2.82 -6.85
C ASP A 175 14.02 3.66 -6.16
N PRO A 176 15.29 3.53 -6.60
CA PRO A 176 16.38 4.29 -6.03
C PRO A 176 16.04 5.78 -5.97
N ALA A 177 16.20 6.36 -4.79
CA ALA A 177 16.08 7.80 -4.63
C ALA A 177 17.20 8.46 -5.46
N PRO A 178 16.90 9.53 -6.21
CA PRO A 178 17.89 10.15 -7.07
C PRO A 178 18.88 10.94 -6.22
N GLY A 179 20.15 10.53 -6.27
CA GLY A 179 21.25 11.18 -5.57
C GLY A 179 21.88 10.30 -4.50
N THR A 180 22.71 10.92 -3.68
CA THR A 180 23.45 10.23 -2.61
C THR A 180 22.88 10.67 -1.26
N PRO A 181 22.51 9.72 -0.38
CA PRO A 181 22.07 10.07 0.96
C PRO A 181 23.19 10.73 1.75
N SER A 182 22.80 11.55 2.73
CA SER A 182 23.68 12.15 3.72
C SER A 182 24.30 11.06 4.60
N ALA A 183 25.50 11.32 5.14
CA ALA A 183 26.13 10.39 6.09
C ALA A 183 25.44 10.38 7.47
N GLU A 184 24.67 11.42 7.76
CA GLU A 184 23.81 11.50 8.95
C GLU A 184 22.36 11.72 8.48
N VAL A 185 21.44 10.93 9.02
CA VAL A 185 20.01 10.98 8.70
C VAL A 185 19.18 10.92 9.97
N ARG A 186 17.93 11.36 9.90
CA ARG A 186 17.02 11.41 11.05
C ARG A 186 16.14 10.17 11.08
N TYR A 187 16.41 9.26 12.02
CA TYR A 187 15.71 7.99 12.17
C TYR A 187 14.25 8.14 12.57
N ARG A 188 13.32 7.39 11.96
CA ARG A 188 11.92 7.36 12.40
C ARG A 188 11.42 6.00 12.87
N PHE A 189 11.51 4.97 12.03
CA PHE A 189 11.11 3.61 12.40
C PHE A 189 11.80 2.58 11.50
N THR A 190 11.78 1.32 11.93
CA THR A 190 12.26 0.17 11.15
C THR A 190 11.06 -0.69 10.75
N THR A 191 11.08 -1.25 9.53
CA THR A 191 10.10 -2.24 9.06
C THR A 191 10.56 -3.64 9.43
N ASN A 192 9.67 -4.54 9.84
CA ASN A 192 10.03 -5.93 10.05
C ASN A 192 9.67 -6.78 8.82
N GLY A 193 10.24 -7.98 8.77
CA GLY A 193 10.22 -8.89 7.63
C GLY A 193 11.60 -9.49 7.37
N ALA A 194 11.69 -10.43 6.44
CA ALA A 194 12.95 -11.13 6.13
C ALA A 194 14.09 -10.21 5.62
N LYS A 195 13.75 -8.98 5.21
CA LYS A 195 14.69 -7.94 4.75
C LYS A 195 14.26 -6.60 5.36
N PRO A 196 14.56 -6.34 6.65
CA PRO A 196 14.10 -5.12 7.32
C PRO A 196 14.75 -3.88 6.71
N ALA A 197 13.98 -2.80 6.58
CA ALA A 197 14.44 -1.50 6.14
C ALA A 197 14.26 -0.47 7.26
N ILE A 198 14.99 0.63 7.18
CA ILE A 198 14.74 1.81 8.03
C ILE A 198 14.05 2.88 7.22
N VAL A 199 13.18 3.64 7.88
CA VAL A 199 12.60 4.88 7.36
C VAL A 199 13.28 6.04 8.05
N VAL A 200 13.85 6.93 7.23
CA VAL A 200 14.62 8.07 7.69
C VAL A 200 14.19 9.33 6.95
N LEU A 201 14.42 10.47 7.59
CA LEU A 201 14.42 11.77 6.94
C LEU A 201 15.87 12.16 6.65
N ASP A 202 16.20 12.18 5.37
CA ASP A 202 17.47 12.67 4.83
C ASP A 202 17.33 14.15 4.42
N ASP A 203 18.35 14.96 4.66
CA ASP A 203 18.30 16.40 4.35
C ASP A 203 18.40 16.69 2.85
N ASN A 204 19.03 15.81 2.07
CA ASN A 204 19.14 15.93 0.61
C ASN A 204 17.94 15.29 -0.10
N LEU A 205 17.47 14.14 0.39
CA LEU A 205 16.49 13.28 -0.31
C LEU A 205 15.08 13.34 0.28
N GLY A 206 14.91 13.84 1.50
CA GLY A 206 13.65 13.80 2.23
C GLY A 206 13.37 12.41 2.84
N TRP A 207 12.10 12.00 2.85
CA TRP A 207 11.70 10.71 3.41
C TRP A 207 12.07 9.57 2.47
N VAL A 208 12.90 8.66 2.96
CA VAL A 208 13.40 7.52 2.18
C VAL A 208 13.48 6.26 3.03
N PHE A 209 13.54 5.14 2.34
CA PHE A 209 13.92 3.85 2.92
C PHE A 209 15.41 3.59 2.68
N MET A 210 16.06 2.96 3.64
CA MET A 210 17.41 2.43 3.48
C MET A 210 17.49 0.99 4.02
N ASP A 211 18.45 0.21 3.53
CA ASP A 211 18.70 -1.11 4.11
C ASP A 211 19.18 -0.96 5.55
N ARG A 212 18.68 -1.79 6.46
CA ARG A 212 19.06 -1.73 7.88
C ARG A 212 20.58 -1.92 8.07
N GLY A 213 21.23 -2.73 7.23
CA GLY A 213 22.67 -2.95 7.23
C GLY A 213 23.50 -1.72 6.85
N CYS A 214 22.87 -0.63 6.41
CA CYS A 214 23.55 0.61 6.05
C CYS A 214 23.74 1.56 7.23
N VAL A 215 23.11 1.29 8.37
CA VAL A 215 23.34 2.07 9.59
C VAL A 215 24.70 1.70 10.17
N THR A 216 25.56 2.70 10.31
CA THR A 216 26.91 2.56 10.88
C THR A 216 26.94 2.89 12.38
N ASP A 217 25.99 3.71 12.85
CA ASP A 217 25.80 4.01 14.26
C ASP A 217 24.33 4.34 14.58
N TRP A 218 23.73 3.54 15.45
CA TRP A 218 22.34 3.69 15.90
C TRP A 218 22.15 4.71 17.02
N ARG A 219 23.21 5.33 17.54
CA ARG A 219 23.17 6.35 18.60
C ARG A 219 22.34 5.93 19.82
N GLY A 220 22.35 4.64 20.15
CA GLY A 220 21.65 4.07 21.29
C GLY A 220 20.13 3.94 21.13
N ILE A 221 19.58 4.02 19.92
CA ILE A 221 18.16 3.78 19.66
C ILE A 221 17.81 2.34 20.06
N PRO A 222 16.84 2.13 20.98
CA PRO A 222 16.42 0.79 21.35
C PRO A 222 15.63 0.14 20.21
N PHE A 223 16.05 -1.05 19.81
CA PHE A 223 15.29 -1.94 18.93
C PHE A 223 14.56 -2.94 19.79
N ASN A 224 13.23 -2.81 19.91
CA ASN A 224 12.42 -3.95 20.33
C ASN A 224 12.27 -4.87 19.13
N SER A 225 13.08 -5.93 19.10
CA SER A 225 12.99 -7.01 18.13
C SER A 225 12.11 -8.17 18.60
N GLU A 226 11.35 -8.00 19.69
CA GLU A 226 10.56 -9.08 20.33
C GLU A 226 9.05 -8.99 20.09
N ASP A 227 8.58 -8.06 19.26
CA ASP A 227 7.15 -7.94 18.90
C ASP A 227 6.93 -8.28 17.41
N ASP A 228 7.36 -9.48 17.01
CA ASP A 228 6.96 -10.16 15.76
C ASP A 228 5.56 -10.80 15.87
#